data_AF-A0A969C6E6-F1
#
_entry.id   AF-A0A969C6E6-F1
#
_cell.length_a   1.000
_cell.length_b   1.000
_cell.length_c   1.000
_cell.angle_alpha   90.00
_cell.angle_beta   90.00
_cell.angle_gamma   90.00
#
_symmetry.space_group_name_H-M   'P 1'
#
loop_
_entity.id
_entity.type
_entity.pdbx_description
1 polymer ?
#
loop_
_entity_poly.entity_id
_entity_poly.type
_entity_poly.pdbx_seq_one_letter_code
_entity_poly.pdbx_strand_id
1 'polypeptide(L)' 'MNSQLIRKRLESTDPFFFRLSDGTRVFAAHPDFVAVSPGQIVVIDPKTEGITRVDPLHVVAVEEAPPKRPKAGGKSSR' A
#
# COMPACT_ATOMS: atom_id res chain seq x y z
N MET A 1 2.83 -16.92 10.41
CA MET A 1 3.57 -16.35 9.26
C MET A 1 2.71 -15.25 8.63
N ASN A 2 3.25 -14.03 8.49
CA ASN A 2 2.52 -12.81 8.12
C ASN A 2 1.80 -12.85 6.75
N SER A 3 2.11 -13.84 5.90
CA SER A 3 1.54 -13.99 4.56
C SER A 3 0.02 -14.17 4.53
N GLN A 4 -0.59 -14.83 5.52
CA GLN A 4 -2.05 -14.98 5.60
C GLN A 4 -2.76 -13.66 5.92
N LEU A 5 -2.20 -12.85 6.82
CA LEU A 5 -2.73 -11.53 7.16
C LEU A 5 -2.61 -10.56 5.97
N ILE A 6 -1.48 -10.61 5.26
CA ILE A 6 -1.26 -9.83 4.04
C ILE A 6 -2.29 -10.22 2.98
N ARG A 7 -2.50 -11.53 2.75
CA ARG A 7 -3.50 -12.01 1.78
C ARG A 7 -4.91 -11.55 2.10
N LYS A 8 -5.31 -11.60 3.38
CA LYS A 8 -6.62 -11.10 3.81
C LYS A 8 -6.78 -9.59 3.52
N ARG A 9 -5.71 -8.81 3.63
CA ARG A 9 -5.78 -7.37 3.30
C ARG A 9 -5.96 -7.12 1.81
N LEU A 10 -5.40 -7.98 0.95
CA LEU A 10 -5.57 -7.91 -0.51
C LEU A 10 -7.00 -8.20 -0.97
N GLU A 11 -7.86 -8.78 -0.11
CA GLU A 11 -9.28 -8.98 -0.42
C GLU A 11 -10.06 -7.65 -0.44
N SER A 12 -9.62 -6.64 0.33
CA SER A 12 -10.12 -5.27 0.20
C SER A 12 -9.41 -4.57 -0.94
N THR A 13 -10.11 -3.67 -1.64
CA THR A 13 -9.57 -2.86 -2.74
C THR A 13 -8.97 -1.53 -2.28
N ASP A 14 -8.94 -1.25 -0.98
CA ASP A 14 -8.48 0.03 -0.44
C ASP A 14 -6.95 0.11 -0.45
N PRO A 15 -6.36 1.29 -0.76
CA PRO A 15 -4.93 1.50 -0.64
C PRO A 15 -4.42 1.34 0.80
N PHE A 16 -3.19 0.88 0.94
CA PHE A 16 -2.55 0.68 2.24
C PHE A 16 -1.03 0.88 2.16
N PHE A 17 -0.36 0.85 3.30
CA PHE A 17 1.09 0.89 3.40
C PHE A 17 1.63 -0.42 3.98
N PHE A 18 2.69 -0.94 3.38
CA PHE A 18 3.56 -1.90 4.05
C PHE A 18 4.57 -1.13 4.90
N ARG A 19 4.61 -1.42 6.20
CA ARG A 19 5.69 -0.99 7.07
C ARG A 19 6.72 -2.10 7.16
N LEU A 20 7.96 -1.78 6.80
CA LEU A 20 9.08 -2.72 6.82
C LEU A 20 9.87 -2.61 8.14
N SER A 21 10.68 -3.63 8.43
CA SER A 21 11.45 -3.74 9.67
C SER A 21 12.51 -2.64 9.85
N ASP A 22 12.96 -2.03 8.75
CA ASP A 22 13.88 -0.89 8.74
C ASP A 22 13.16 0.47 8.95
N GLY A 23 11.84 0.45 9.10
CA GLY A 23 11.00 1.65 9.22
C GLY A 23 10.49 2.19 7.88
N THR A 24 10.92 1.63 6.74
CA THR A 24 10.46 2.05 5.42
C THR A 24 8.97 1.81 5.26
N ARG A 25 8.28 2.77 4.62
CA ARG A 25 6.87 2.67 4.25
C ARG A 25 6.73 2.58 2.75
N VAL A 26 6.15 1.48 2.26
CA VAL A 26 5.88 1.24 0.85
C VAL A 26 4.38 1.40 0.60
N PHE A 27 4.01 2.39 -0.22
CA PHE A 27 2.61 2.64 -0.57
C PHE A 27 2.14 1.66 -1.63
N ALA A 28 1.04 0.97 -1.35
CA ALA A 28 0.39 0.01 -2.23
C ALA A 28 -0.92 0.61 -2.75
N ALA A 29 -0.92 1.02 -4.03
CA ALA A 29 -2.13 1.40 -4.76
C ALA A 29 -2.91 0.15 -5.20
N HIS A 30 -3.46 -0.57 -4.23
CA HIS A 30 -4.21 -1.80 -4.46
C HIS A 30 -5.56 -1.49 -5.16
N PRO A 31 -6.15 -2.39 -5.98
CA PRO A 31 -5.72 -3.75 -6.30
C PRO A 31 -4.71 -3.93 -7.43
N ASP A 32 -4.67 -3.01 -8.39
CA ASP A 32 -4.00 -3.29 -9.67
C ASP A 32 -2.47 -3.20 -9.61
N PHE A 33 -1.94 -2.53 -8.58
CA PHE A 33 -0.52 -2.19 -8.48
C PHE A 33 0.24 -3.00 -7.42
N VAL A 34 -0.33 -4.13 -6.97
CA VAL A 34 0.28 -5.01 -5.98
C VAL A 34 0.13 -6.47 -6.37
N ALA A 35 1.25 -7.19 -6.44
CA ALA A 35 1.27 -8.64 -6.59
C ALA A 35 1.97 -9.30 -5.39
N VAL A 36 1.35 -10.34 -4.83
CA VAL A 36 1.89 -11.04 -3.66
C VAL A 36 2.07 -12.52 -3.96
N SER A 37 3.28 -13.01 -3.73
CA SER A 37 3.64 -14.43 -3.75
C SER A 37 4.23 -14.83 -2.39
N PRO A 38 4.40 -16.14 -2.11
CA PRO A 38 4.96 -16.59 -0.83
C PRO A 38 6.35 -16.00 -0.50
N GLY A 39 7.17 -15.71 -1.51
CA GLY A 39 8.56 -15.24 -1.32
C GLY A 39 8.81 -13.77 -1.69
N GLN A 40 7.83 -13.07 -2.27
CA GLN A 40 8.00 -11.67 -2.66
C GLN A 40 6.66 -10.95 -2.77
N ILE A 41 6.69 -9.67 -2.46
CA ILE A 41 5.66 -8.67 -2.75
C ILE A 41 6.24 -7.72 -3.80
N VAL A 42 5.49 -7.47 -4.86
CA VAL A 42 5.84 -6.50 -5.90
C VAL A 42 4.83 -5.37 -5.84
N VAL A 43 5.31 -4.14 -5.68
CA VAL A 43 4.49 -2.93 -5.68
C VAL A 43 4.92 -2.04 -6.84
N ILE A 44 3.96 -1.61 -7.63
CA ILE A 44 4.16 -0.70 -8.75
C ILE A 44 3.67 0.69 -8.31
N ASP A 45 4.50 1.71 -8.49
CA ASP A 45 4.06 3.08 -8.26
C ASP A 45 3.22 3.56 -9.47
N PRO A 46 1.95 3.96 -9.28
CA PRO A 46 1.04 4.27 -10.38
C PRO A 46 1.36 5.60 -11.10
N LYS A 47 2.34 6.38 -10.63
CA LYS A 47 2.73 7.66 -11.25
C LYS A 47 4.05 7.56 -11.98
N THR A 48 4.96 6.76 -11.45
CA THR A 48 6.35 6.65 -11.94
C THR A 48 6.62 5.32 -12.64
N GLU A 49 5.70 4.36 -12.56
CA GLU A 49 5.88 2.97 -13.02
C GLU A 49 7.08 2.26 -12.33
N GLY A 50 7.58 2.84 -11.24
CA GLY A 50 8.68 2.29 -10.47
C GLY A 50 8.29 1.00 -9.76
N ILE A 51 9.17 -0.01 -9.80
CA ILE A 51 8.93 -1.31 -9.19
C ILE A 51 9.69 -1.40 -7.86
N THR A 52 8.95 -1.60 -6.77
CA THR A 52 9.51 -1.91 -5.46
C THR A 52 9.28 -3.39 -5.14
N ARG A 53 10.37 -4.12 -4.89
CA ARG A 53 10.32 -5.51 -4.42
C ARG A 53 10.51 -5.53 -2.91
N VAL A 54 9.59 -6.21 -2.22
CA VAL A 54 9.57 -6.34 -0.76
C VAL A 54 9.61 -7.82 -0.40
N ASP A 55 10.50 -8.18 0.51
CA ASP A 55 10.48 -9.50 1.15
C ASP A 55 9.34 -9.54 2.19
N PRO A 56 8.40 -10.50 2.11
CA PRO A 56 7.32 -10.63 3.07
C PRO A 56 7.77 -10.78 4.53
N LEU A 57 8.97 -11.32 4.79
CA LEU A 57 9.52 -11.48 6.13
C LEU A 57 9.89 -10.15 6.78
N HIS A 58 10.18 -9.13 5.98
CA HIS A 58 10.49 -7.79 6.45
C HIS A 58 9.25 -6.94 6.70
N VAL A 59 8.04 -7.40 6.33
CA VAL A 59 6.79 -6.69 6.61
C VAL A 59 6.40 -6.88 8.08
N VAL A 60 6.48 -5.79 8.84
CA VAL A 60 6.13 -5.77 10.27
C VAL A 60 4.72 -5.25 10.54
N ALA A 61 4.15 -4.46 9.63
CA ALA A 61 2.75 -4.04 9.72
C ALA A 61 2.15 -3.72 8.34
N VAL A 62 0.82 -3.78 8.26
CA VAL A 62 0.03 -3.28 7.13
C VAL A 62 -0.90 -2.20 7.67
N GLU A 63 -0.73 -0.98 7.19
CA GLU A 63 -1.39 0.22 7.72
C GLU A 63 -2.38 0.78 6.70
N GLU A 64 -3.55 1.22 7.14
CA GLU A 64 -4.52 1.84 6.25
C GLU A 64 -3.99 3.17 5.70
N ALA A 65 -4.17 3.38 4.40
CA ALA A 65 -3.93 4.70 3.84
C ALA A 65 -5.02 5.66 4.38
N PRO A 66 -4.66 6.84 4.89
CA PRO A 66 -5.65 7.79 5.36
C PRO A 66 -6.62 8.12 4.20
N PRO A 67 -7.93 8.21 4.47
CA PRO A 67 -8.90 8.53 3.44
C PRO A 67 -8.51 9.86 2.80
N LYS A 68 -8.49 9.92 1.46
CA LYS A 68 -8.27 11.17 0.72
C LYS A 68 -9.30 12.17 1.22
N ARG A 69 -8.89 13.12 2.06
CA ARG A 69 -9.78 14.22 2.48
C ARG A 69 -10.23 14.91 1.20
N PRO A 70 -11.55 15.02 0.93
CA PRO A 70 -12.01 15.79 -0.21
C PRO A 70 -11.46 17.21 -0.04
N LYS A 71 -10.75 17.71 -1.06
CA LYS A 71 -10.31 19.10 -1.11
C LYS A 71 -11.56 19.96 -0.86
N ALA A 72 -11.64 20.61 0.29
CA ALA A 72 -12.69 21.56 0.58
C ALA A 72 -12.64 22.63 -0.51
N GLY A 73 -13.65 22.63 -1.38
CA GLY A 73 -13.77 23.60 -2.46
C GLY A 73 -13.81 24.99 -1.87
N GLY A 74 -12.79 25.80 -2.19
CA GLY A 74 -12.80 27.22 -1.91
C GLY A 74 -13.98 27.87 -2.63
N LYS A 75 -15.07 28.13 -1.90
CA LYS A 75 -16.04 29.13 -2.31
C LYS A 75 -15.43 30.50 -1.99
N SER A 76 -14.85 31.11 -3.02
CA SER A 76 -14.62 32.55 -3.09
C SER A 76 -15.96 33.25 -2.82
N SER A 77 -16.02 34.01 -1.72
CA SER A 77 -17.09 34.98 -1.49
C SER A 77 -16.85 36.16 -2.42
N ARG A 78 -17.89 36.49 -3.18
CA ARG A 78 -18.13 37.85 -3.69
C ARG A 78 -18.62 38.74 -2.56
#